data_AF-A0A929VGE2-F1
#
_entry.id   AF-A0A929VGE2-F1
#
_cell.length_a   1.000
_cell.length_b   1.000
_cell.length_c   1.000
_cell.angle_alpha   90.00
_cell.angle_beta   90.00
_cell.angle_gamma   90.00
#
_symmetry.space_group_name_H-M   'P 1'
#
loop_
_entity.id
_entity.type
_entity.pdbx_description
1 polymer ?
#
loop_
_entity_poly.entity_id
_entity_poly.type
_entity_poly.pdbx_seq_one_letter_code
_entity_poly.pdbx_strand_id
1 'polypeptide(L)'
;KRWKEAGRLLLYGILLFFVPFLLTGGREGFSSYIRLLLDSHYQADFMREWSSVRGFVYRMLSQRTPLGEGQIDRCGMVAENLFLLCSIAGVFVSRRKWMQVLWMTMPVVYYMPTSQVYNAVYLCLPLLFFLGHKERERGEAVYLILFGLLFALPAWGSAGNLIHWISGLGYLLFLYAVSGEAVRWIKERRRQDER
;
A
#
# COMPACT_ATOMS: atom_id res chain seq x y z
N LYS A 1 17.82 24.25 -23.66
CA LYS A 1 17.79 22.82 -24.08
C LYS A 1 16.77 21.99 -23.30
N ARG A 2 16.80 21.96 -21.96
CA ARG A 2 15.89 21.15 -21.11
C ARG A 2 14.38 21.38 -21.34
N TRP A 3 13.95 22.61 -21.61
CA TRP A 3 12.54 22.93 -21.88
C TRP A 3 11.99 22.35 -23.19
N LYS A 4 12.84 22.19 -24.22
CA LYS A 4 12.43 21.57 -25.49
C LYS A 4 12.25 20.05 -25.34
N GLU A 5 13.07 19.41 -24.53
CA GLU A 5 12.94 18.00 -24.19
C GLU A 5 11.71 17.75 -23.31
N ALA A 6 11.47 18.60 -22.31
CA ALA A 6 10.25 18.54 -21.50
C ALA A 6 8.99 18.68 -22.36
N GLY A 7 8.97 19.59 -23.34
CA GLY A 7 7.87 19.73 -24.29
C GLY A 7 7.67 18.48 -25.16
N ARG A 8 8.74 17.86 -25.66
CA ARG A 8 8.66 16.61 -26.41
C ARG A 8 8.13 15.46 -25.56
N LEU A 9 8.58 15.34 -24.31
CA LEU A 9 8.11 14.33 -23.37
C LEU A 9 6.63 14.51 -23.02
N LEU A 10 6.18 15.76 -22.82
CA LEU A 10 4.77 16.08 -22.63
C LEU A 10 3.94 15.66 -23.84
N LEU A 11 4.40 16.00 -25.06
CA LEU A 11 3.71 15.60 -26.29
C LEU A 11 3.64 14.08 -26.44
N TYR A 12 4.73 13.36 -26.15
CA TYR A 12 4.75 11.90 -26.17
C TYR A 12 3.78 11.32 -25.15
N GLY A 13 3.73 11.86 -23.93
CA GLY A 13 2.78 11.44 -22.90
C GLY A 13 1.32 11.65 -23.33
N ILE A 14 1.00 12.82 -23.89
CA ILE A 14 -0.34 13.12 -24.40
C ILE A 14 -0.71 12.16 -25.53
N LEU A 15 0.18 11.95 -26.50
CA LEU A 15 -0.07 11.04 -27.61
C LEU A 15 -0.27 9.60 -27.12
N LEU A 16 0.63 9.09 -26.26
CA LEU A 16 0.51 7.73 -25.70
C LEU A 16 -0.78 7.53 -24.92
N PHE A 17 -1.24 8.55 -24.19
CA PHE A 17 -2.46 8.47 -23.41
C PHE A 17 -3.72 8.51 -24.30
N PHE A 18 -3.78 9.40 -25.30
CA PHE A 18 -5.00 9.60 -26.11
C PHE A 18 -5.11 8.69 -27.35
N VAL A 19 -4.00 8.19 -27.90
CA VAL A 19 -4.01 7.31 -29.08
C VAL A 19 -4.82 6.02 -28.87
N PRO A 20 -4.73 5.31 -27.73
CA PRO A 20 -5.56 4.13 -27.48
C PRO A 20 -7.06 4.43 -27.54
N PHE A 21 -7.49 5.61 -27.08
CA PHE A 21 -8.89 6.01 -27.14
C PHE A 21 -9.36 6.23 -28.58
N LEU A 22 -8.51 6.70 -29.49
CA LEU A 22 -8.86 6.79 -30.92
C LEU A 22 -9.22 5.44 -31.52
N LEU A 23 -8.59 4.35 -31.05
CA LEU A 23 -8.83 2.98 -31.53
C LEU A 23 -10.08 2.33 -30.91
N THR A 24 -10.55 2.81 -29.75
CA THR A 24 -11.63 2.18 -28.96
C THR A 24 -12.93 2.98 -28.92
N GLY A 25 -13.07 4.02 -29.75
CA GLY A 25 -14.30 4.83 -29.85
C GLY A 25 -14.11 6.34 -29.68
N GLY A 26 -12.87 6.83 -29.71
CA GLY A 26 -12.49 8.24 -29.63
C GLY A 26 -13.05 8.95 -28.39
N ARG A 27 -13.90 9.94 -28.63
CA ARG A 27 -14.54 10.76 -27.58
C ARG A 27 -15.47 9.94 -26.69
N GLU A 28 -16.19 8.97 -27.25
CA GLU A 28 -17.12 8.14 -26.47
C GLU A 28 -16.35 7.16 -25.57
N GLY A 29 -15.30 6.52 -26.09
CA GLY A 29 -14.40 5.69 -25.30
C GLY A 29 -13.76 6.47 -24.14
N PHE A 30 -13.28 7.68 -24.41
CA PHE A 30 -12.74 8.56 -23.37
C PHE A 30 -13.81 8.96 -22.33
N SER A 31 -15.02 9.33 -22.77
CA SER A 31 -16.11 9.72 -21.86
C SER A 31 -16.55 8.55 -20.98
N SER A 32 -16.62 7.34 -21.53
CA SER A 32 -16.92 6.11 -20.78
C SER A 32 -15.82 5.78 -19.78
N TYR A 33 -14.54 5.95 -20.15
CA TYR A 33 -13.42 5.79 -19.23
C TYR A 33 -13.47 6.79 -18.07
N ILE A 34 -13.74 8.07 -18.35
CA ILE A 34 -13.90 9.09 -17.29
C ILE A 34 -15.12 8.77 -16.42
N ARG A 35 -16.24 8.34 -16.99
CA ARG A 35 -17.41 7.91 -16.22
C ARG A 35 -17.09 6.72 -15.33
N LEU A 36 -16.36 5.73 -15.82
CA LEU A 36 -15.91 4.57 -15.04
C LEU A 36 -14.96 4.98 -13.90
N LEU A 37 -14.04 5.91 -14.17
CA LEU A 37 -13.14 6.44 -13.14
C LEU A 37 -13.89 7.22 -12.06
N LEU A 38 -14.92 7.96 -12.43
CA LEU A 38 -15.73 8.78 -11.52
C LEU A 38 -16.90 8.02 -10.89
N ASP A 39 -17.21 6.82 -11.38
CA ASP A 39 -18.29 6.00 -10.85
C ASP A 39 -17.92 5.48 -9.46
N SER A 40 -18.61 6.03 -8.46
CA SER A 40 -18.45 5.65 -7.06
C SER A 40 -18.79 4.18 -6.80
N HIS A 41 -19.65 3.56 -7.60
CA HIS A 41 -19.97 2.13 -7.45
C HIS A 41 -18.82 1.24 -7.90
N TYR A 42 -18.27 1.53 -9.08
CA TYR A 42 -17.07 0.84 -9.56
C TYR A 42 -15.92 0.98 -8.55
N GLN A 43 -15.69 2.18 -8.03
CA GLN A 43 -14.69 2.37 -6.97
C GLN A 43 -15.03 1.59 -5.69
N ALA A 44 -16.29 1.60 -5.24
CA ALA A 44 -16.72 0.91 -4.01
C ALA A 44 -16.50 -0.61 -4.08
N ASP A 45 -16.75 -1.23 -5.23
CA ASP A 45 -16.54 -2.67 -5.40
C ASP A 45 -15.05 -3.05 -5.36
N PHE A 46 -14.19 -2.25 -6.00
CA PHE A 46 -12.74 -2.39 -5.89
C PHE A 46 -12.23 -2.13 -4.47
N MET A 47 -12.83 -1.19 -3.74
CA MET A 47 -12.50 -0.90 -2.34
C MET A 47 -12.91 -2.02 -1.38
N ARG A 48 -13.76 -2.97 -1.81
CA ARG A 48 -14.18 -4.16 -1.03
C ARG A 48 -13.33 -5.39 -1.31
N GLU A 49 -12.29 -5.27 -2.13
CA GLU A 49 -11.30 -6.31 -2.35
C GLU A 49 -10.32 -6.44 -1.17
N TRP A 50 -9.84 -7.65 -0.93
CA TRP A 50 -8.86 -7.99 0.13
C TRP A 50 -7.54 -7.23 0.02
N SER A 51 -7.28 -6.68 -1.16
CA SER A 51 -6.10 -5.92 -1.51
C SER A 51 -6.01 -4.64 -0.65
N SER A 52 -7.09 -3.86 -0.52
CA SER A 52 -7.09 -2.61 0.26
C SER A 52 -7.33 -2.82 1.75
N VAL A 53 -6.88 -1.86 2.57
CA VAL A 53 -7.13 -1.87 4.04
C VAL A 53 -8.62 -1.86 4.32
N ARG A 54 -9.38 -1.01 3.61
CA ARG A 54 -10.83 -0.90 3.73
C ARG A 54 -11.52 -2.23 3.40
N GLY A 55 -11.12 -2.88 2.30
CA GLY A 55 -11.71 -4.14 1.88
C GLY A 55 -11.33 -5.31 2.77
N PHE A 56 -10.10 -5.33 3.31
CA PHE A 56 -9.69 -6.30 4.33
C PHE A 56 -10.59 -6.22 5.57
N VAL A 57 -10.80 -5.00 6.10
CA VAL A 57 -11.67 -4.76 7.26
C VAL A 57 -13.12 -5.11 6.92
N TYR A 58 -13.59 -4.72 5.74
CA TYR A 58 -14.94 -5.04 5.27
C TYR A 58 -15.20 -6.55 5.29
N ARG A 59 -14.30 -7.33 4.68
CA ARG A 59 -14.42 -8.80 4.58
C ARG A 59 -14.31 -9.49 5.93
N MET A 60 -13.41 -9.03 6.79
CA MET A 60 -13.25 -9.59 8.14
C MET A 60 -14.49 -9.36 9.00
N LEU A 61 -15.07 -8.16 8.95
CA LEU A 61 -16.26 -7.81 9.73
C LEU A 61 -17.53 -8.42 9.13
N SER A 62 -17.69 -8.45 7.82
CA SER A 62 -18.87 -9.02 7.16
C SER A 62 -19.02 -10.53 7.41
N GLN A 63 -17.91 -11.23 7.64
CA GLN A 63 -17.93 -12.67 7.95
C GLN A 63 -18.19 -12.98 9.43
N ARG A 64 -17.95 -12.02 10.34
CA ARG A 64 -17.88 -12.29 11.78
C ARG A 64 -18.89 -11.50 12.61
N THR A 65 -19.59 -10.54 12.02
CA THR A 65 -20.49 -9.64 12.76
C THR A 65 -21.82 -9.47 12.03
N PRO A 66 -22.95 -9.30 12.75
CA PRO A 66 -24.26 -9.03 12.16
C PRO A 66 -24.46 -7.53 11.81
N LEU A 67 -23.36 -6.77 11.67
CA LEU A 67 -23.42 -5.33 11.39
C LEU A 67 -23.97 -5.09 9.97
N GLY A 68 -24.74 -4.01 9.80
CA GLY A 68 -25.23 -3.62 8.47
C GLY A 68 -24.09 -3.19 7.55
N GLU A 69 -24.21 -3.43 6.24
CA GLU A 69 -23.15 -3.14 5.26
C GLU A 69 -22.62 -1.70 5.34
N GLY A 70 -23.50 -0.73 5.57
CA GLY A 70 -23.12 0.68 5.70
C GLY A 70 -22.33 1.01 6.98
N GLN A 71 -22.45 0.22 8.05
CA GLN A 71 -21.63 0.38 9.26
C GLN A 71 -20.24 -0.23 9.07
N ILE A 72 -20.19 -1.42 8.46
CA ILE A 72 -18.94 -2.11 8.14
C ILE A 72 -18.06 -1.26 7.21
N ASP A 73 -18.68 -0.65 6.19
CA ASP A 73 -17.98 0.21 5.25
C ASP A 73 -17.38 1.45 5.92
N ARG A 74 -18.10 2.08 6.87
CA ARG A 74 -17.55 3.17 7.70
C ARG A 74 -16.38 2.72 8.55
N CYS A 75 -16.44 1.53 9.15
CA CYS A 75 -15.32 0.96 9.90
C CYS A 75 -14.09 0.78 9.01
N GLY A 76 -14.28 0.27 7.78
CA GLY A 76 -13.21 0.16 6.79
C GLY A 76 -12.60 1.51 6.42
N MET A 77 -13.42 2.53 6.19
CA MET A 77 -12.97 3.89 5.90
C MET A 77 -12.19 4.52 7.07
N VAL A 78 -12.62 4.30 8.31
CA VAL A 78 -11.89 4.75 9.51
C VAL A 78 -10.54 4.05 9.62
N ALA A 79 -10.50 2.72 9.42
CA ALA A 79 -9.27 1.94 9.50
C ALA A 79 -8.26 2.33 8.41
N GLU A 80 -8.73 2.58 7.19
CA GLU A 80 -7.90 3.04 6.06
C GLU A 80 -7.29 4.42 6.32
N ASN A 81 -8.08 5.37 6.82
CA ASN A 81 -7.55 6.69 7.18
C ASN A 81 -6.57 6.61 8.36
N LEU A 82 -6.85 5.76 9.36
CA LEU A 82 -5.91 5.52 10.45
C LEU A 82 -4.59 4.92 9.95
N PHE A 83 -4.66 3.95 9.04
CA PHE A 83 -3.49 3.36 8.39
C PHE A 83 -2.66 4.41 7.64
N LEU A 84 -3.30 5.31 6.88
CA LEU A 84 -2.63 6.40 6.18
C LEU A 84 -1.94 7.35 7.18
N LEU A 85 -2.64 7.76 8.23
CA LEU A 85 -2.08 8.64 9.27
C LEU A 85 -0.90 7.98 10.00
N CYS A 86 -1.01 6.70 10.35
CA CYS A 86 0.09 5.94 10.94
C CYS A 86 1.28 5.84 9.99
N SER A 87 1.05 5.65 8.68
CA SER A 87 2.12 5.62 7.68
C SER A 87 2.85 6.96 7.58
N ILE A 88 2.10 8.07 7.49
CA ILE A 88 2.66 9.42 7.44
C ILE A 88 3.45 9.72 8.73
N ALA A 89 2.87 9.44 9.90
CA ALA A 89 3.54 9.63 11.19
C ALA A 89 4.81 8.75 11.29
N GLY A 90 4.74 7.51 10.80
CA GLY A 90 5.85 6.56 10.79
C GLY A 90 7.07 7.08 10.03
N VAL A 91 6.88 7.82 8.94
CA VAL A 91 7.99 8.47 8.20
C VAL A 91 8.77 9.44 9.10
N PHE A 92 8.07 10.23 9.91
CA PHE A 92 8.70 11.23 10.79
C PHE A 92 9.28 10.65 12.07
N VAL A 93 8.67 9.57 12.60
CA VAL A 93 9.15 8.90 13.83
C VAL A 93 10.37 8.03 13.55
N SER A 94 10.41 7.39 12.38
CA SER A 94 11.47 6.43 12.06
C SER A 94 12.78 7.13 11.76
N ARG A 95 13.84 6.75 12.49
CA ARG A 95 15.21 7.25 12.22
C ARG A 95 15.97 6.43 11.18
N ARG A 96 15.53 5.19 10.92
CA ARG A 96 16.17 4.28 9.95
C ARG A 96 15.65 4.54 8.55
N LYS A 97 16.56 4.72 7.59
CA LYS A 97 16.20 5.00 6.19
C LYS A 97 15.32 3.92 5.57
N TRP A 98 15.63 2.64 5.80
CA TRP A 98 14.84 1.53 5.24
C TRP A 98 13.40 1.53 5.77
N MET A 99 13.22 1.94 7.02
CA MET A 99 11.92 2.04 7.67
C MET A 99 11.12 3.24 7.15
N GLN A 100 11.77 4.39 6.92
CA GLN A 100 11.14 5.53 6.26
C GLN A 100 10.64 5.16 4.86
N VAL A 101 11.47 4.44 4.08
CA VAL A 101 11.07 3.93 2.76
C VAL A 101 9.88 2.98 2.89
N LEU A 102 9.88 2.08 3.89
CA LEU A 102 8.76 1.18 4.16
C LEU A 102 7.46 1.98 4.39
N TRP A 103 7.47 2.95 5.29
CA TRP A 103 6.29 3.79 5.58
C TRP A 103 5.79 4.58 4.37
N MET A 104 6.69 5.03 3.49
CA MET A 104 6.28 5.71 2.25
C MET A 104 5.66 4.74 1.23
N THR A 105 6.16 3.51 1.16
CA THR A 105 5.65 2.51 0.21
C THR A 105 4.30 1.91 0.64
N MET A 106 4.02 1.82 1.94
CA MET A 106 2.82 1.17 2.47
C MET A 106 1.50 1.77 1.95
N PRO A 107 1.30 3.10 1.95
CA PRO A 107 0.11 3.72 1.32
C PRO A 107 0.03 3.46 -0.19
N VAL A 108 1.16 3.53 -0.90
CA VAL A 108 1.17 3.28 -2.36
C VAL A 108 0.66 1.88 -2.70
N VAL A 109 1.00 0.90 -1.86
CA VAL A 109 0.56 -0.49 -2.05
C VAL A 109 -0.87 -0.71 -1.58
N TYR A 110 -1.23 -0.27 -0.37
CA TYR A 110 -2.45 -0.74 0.30
C TYR A 110 -3.59 0.29 0.41
N TYR A 111 -3.32 1.57 0.15
CA TYR A 111 -4.35 2.61 0.15
C TYR A 111 -5.08 2.69 -1.20
N MET A 112 -4.41 2.36 -2.31
CA MET A 112 -5.03 2.41 -3.64
C MET A 112 -5.55 1.02 -4.05
N PRO A 113 -6.85 0.80 -4.33
CA PRO A 113 -7.39 -0.55 -4.51
C PRO A 113 -7.19 -1.13 -5.91
N THR A 114 -7.21 -0.29 -6.95
CA THR A 114 -7.39 -0.73 -8.35
C THR A 114 -6.16 -1.40 -8.98
N SER A 115 -5.07 -1.58 -8.22
CA SER A 115 -3.71 -1.54 -8.79
C SER A 115 -2.66 -2.38 -8.05
N GLN A 116 -3.09 -3.25 -7.13
CA GLN A 116 -2.19 -3.66 -6.05
C GLN A 116 -1.15 -4.73 -6.39
N VAL A 117 -1.41 -5.62 -7.35
CA VAL A 117 -0.43 -6.67 -7.71
C VAL A 117 0.86 -6.06 -8.25
N TYR A 118 0.74 -5.04 -9.09
CA TYR A 118 1.92 -4.34 -9.61
C TYR A 118 2.47 -3.33 -8.60
N ASN A 119 1.62 -2.73 -7.74
CA ASN A 119 2.12 -1.88 -6.65
C ASN A 119 2.88 -2.67 -5.59
N ALA A 120 2.61 -3.97 -5.40
CA ALA A 120 3.36 -4.80 -4.47
C ALA A 120 4.86 -4.89 -4.82
N VAL A 121 5.23 -4.66 -6.10
CA VAL A 121 6.63 -4.55 -6.53
C VAL A 121 7.35 -3.40 -5.80
N TYR A 122 6.65 -2.35 -5.37
CA TYR A 122 7.25 -1.28 -4.59
C TYR A 122 7.77 -1.76 -3.22
N LEU A 123 7.29 -2.89 -2.68
CA LEU A 123 7.84 -3.51 -1.47
C LEU A 123 9.26 -4.06 -1.67
N CYS A 124 9.73 -4.19 -2.91
CA CYS A 124 11.14 -4.47 -3.19
C CYS A 124 12.05 -3.32 -2.73
N LEU A 125 11.56 -2.07 -2.75
CA LEU A 125 12.35 -0.91 -2.33
C LEU A 125 12.76 -1.00 -0.85
N PRO A 126 11.84 -1.11 0.12
CA PRO A 126 12.23 -1.24 1.52
C PRO A 126 13.05 -2.51 1.78
N LEU A 127 12.81 -3.60 1.05
CA LEU A 127 13.65 -4.80 1.14
C LEU A 127 15.11 -4.53 0.75
N LEU A 128 15.34 -3.88 -0.40
CA LEU A 128 16.70 -3.57 -0.86
C LEU A 128 17.42 -2.66 0.15
N PHE A 129 16.73 -1.65 0.68
CA PHE A 129 17.28 -0.79 1.72
C PHE A 129 17.52 -1.52 3.04
N PHE A 130 16.67 -2.50 3.39
CA PHE A 130 16.83 -3.33 4.57
C PHE A 130 18.04 -4.28 4.44
N LEU A 131 18.22 -4.92 3.28
CA LEU A 131 19.38 -5.78 3.01
C LEU A 131 20.70 -5.01 2.96
N GLY A 132 20.67 -3.76 2.49
CA GLY A 132 21.83 -2.86 2.49
C GLY A 132 22.18 -2.28 3.88
N HIS A 133 21.31 -2.47 4.88
CA HIS A 133 21.55 -1.97 6.24
C HIS A 133 22.51 -2.89 6.99
N LYS A 134 23.64 -2.35 7.43
CA LYS A 134 24.73 -3.12 8.07
C LYS A 134 24.52 -3.36 9.57
N GLU A 135 23.83 -2.44 10.25
CA GLU A 135 23.53 -2.57 11.68
C GLU A 135 22.27 -3.42 11.84
N ARG A 136 22.37 -4.56 12.54
CA ARG A 136 21.25 -5.46 12.77
C ARG A 136 20.91 -5.59 14.25
N GLU A 137 19.65 -5.36 14.59
CA GLU A 137 19.12 -5.65 15.92
C GLU A 137 18.42 -7.01 15.96
N ARG A 138 18.32 -7.63 17.14
CA ARG A 138 17.66 -8.94 17.31
C ARG A 138 16.19 -8.96 16.83
N GLY A 139 15.49 -7.82 16.90
CA GLY A 139 14.12 -7.69 16.38
C GLY A 139 14.05 -7.70 14.84
N GLU A 140 15.16 -7.47 14.14
CA GLU A 140 15.15 -7.37 12.69
C GLU A 140 15.10 -8.72 11.97
N ALA A 141 15.37 -9.81 12.69
CA ALA A 141 15.16 -11.16 12.16
C ALA A 141 13.69 -11.40 11.75
N VAL A 142 12.74 -10.78 12.45
CA VAL A 142 11.31 -10.89 12.12
C VAL A 142 11.00 -10.18 10.80
N TYR A 143 11.56 -8.99 10.56
CA TYR A 143 11.41 -8.31 9.26
C TYR A 143 12.00 -9.16 8.13
N LEU A 144 13.16 -9.79 8.35
CA LEU A 144 13.78 -10.66 7.36
C LEU A 144 12.89 -11.86 7.01
N ILE A 145 12.28 -12.49 8.03
CA ILE A 145 11.33 -13.61 7.83
C ILE A 145 10.10 -13.13 7.06
N LEU A 146 9.51 -11.99 7.46
CA LEU A 146 8.32 -11.45 6.81
C LEU A 146 8.59 -11.07 5.35
N PHE A 147 9.71 -10.41 5.07
CA PHE A 147 10.14 -10.13 3.70
C PHE A 147 10.43 -11.42 2.93
N GLY A 148 11.10 -12.39 3.54
CA GLY A 148 11.37 -13.69 2.93
C GLY A 148 10.08 -14.41 2.51
N LEU A 149 9.08 -14.45 3.40
CA LEU A 149 7.77 -15.03 3.11
C LEU A 149 7.04 -14.25 2.00
N LEU A 150 7.11 -12.91 2.03
CA LEU A 150 6.43 -12.06 1.05
C LEU A 150 6.93 -12.30 -0.38
N PHE A 151 8.22 -12.62 -0.55
CA PHE A 151 8.83 -12.85 -1.86
C PHE A 151 9.06 -14.32 -2.24
N ALA A 152 9.05 -15.27 -1.29
CA ALA A 152 9.27 -16.70 -1.58
C ALA A 152 8.00 -17.46 -1.98
N LEU A 153 6.85 -17.07 -1.43
CA LEU A 153 5.57 -17.78 -1.61
C LEU A 153 4.80 -17.55 -2.94
N PRO A 154 5.07 -16.52 -3.77
CA PRO A 154 4.37 -16.34 -5.05
C PRO A 154 4.47 -17.49 -6.05
N ALA A 155 5.39 -18.45 -5.84
CA ALA A 155 5.63 -19.55 -6.78
C ALA A 155 4.58 -20.69 -6.74
N TRP A 156 3.63 -20.70 -5.78
CA TRP A 156 2.76 -21.88 -5.53
C TRP A 156 1.25 -21.59 -5.41
N GLY A 157 0.76 -20.42 -5.83
CA GLY A 157 -0.66 -20.02 -5.65
C GLY A 157 -1.39 -19.64 -6.95
N SER A 158 -2.69 -19.93 -7.03
CA SER A 158 -3.59 -19.32 -8.02
C SER A 158 -3.69 -17.80 -7.82
N ALA A 159 -3.96 -17.04 -8.88
CA ALA A 159 -3.90 -15.57 -8.88
C ALA A 159 -4.72 -14.91 -7.74
N GLY A 160 -5.87 -15.47 -7.36
CA GLY A 160 -6.68 -14.98 -6.23
C GLY A 160 -6.01 -15.21 -4.87
N ASN A 161 -5.45 -16.40 -4.64
CA ASN A 161 -4.75 -16.72 -3.39
C ASN A 161 -3.49 -15.86 -3.21
N LEU A 162 -2.80 -15.54 -4.30
CA LEU A 162 -1.59 -14.73 -4.28
C LEU A 162 -1.81 -13.34 -3.65
N ILE A 163 -2.88 -12.65 -4.04
CA ILE A 163 -3.22 -11.32 -3.50
C ILE A 163 -3.48 -11.40 -1.99
N HIS A 164 -4.22 -12.41 -1.54
CA HIS A 164 -4.49 -12.61 -0.11
C HIS A 164 -3.21 -12.80 0.70
N TRP A 165 -2.25 -13.57 0.18
CA TRP A 165 -0.97 -13.81 0.84
C TRP A 165 -0.10 -12.55 0.93
N ILE A 166 0.06 -11.85 -0.20
CA ILE A 166 0.87 -10.63 -0.26
C ILE A 166 0.28 -9.56 0.66
N SER A 167 -1.03 -9.35 0.62
CA SER A 167 -1.70 -8.37 1.49
C SER A 167 -1.62 -8.78 2.95
N GLY A 168 -1.87 -10.05 3.29
CA GLY A 168 -1.77 -10.53 4.67
C GLY A 168 -0.38 -10.34 5.27
N LEU A 169 0.67 -10.73 4.55
CA LEU A 169 2.05 -10.56 5.00
C LEU A 169 2.46 -9.08 5.06
N GLY A 170 2.00 -8.26 4.12
CA GLY A 170 2.22 -6.81 4.17
C GLY A 170 1.54 -6.13 5.36
N TYR A 171 0.34 -6.55 5.73
CA TYR A 171 -0.33 -6.07 6.94
C TYR A 171 0.39 -6.50 8.21
N LEU A 172 0.90 -7.74 8.27
CA LEU A 172 1.74 -8.19 9.39
C LEU A 172 3.03 -7.37 9.49
N LEU A 173 3.67 -7.09 8.35
CA LEU A 173 4.84 -6.23 8.27
C LEU A 173 4.55 -4.82 8.80
N PHE A 174 3.40 -4.25 8.42
CA PHE A 174 2.94 -2.96 8.91
C PHE A 174 2.68 -2.97 10.43
N LEU A 175 1.95 -3.96 10.95
CA LEU A 175 1.65 -4.06 12.39
C LEU A 175 2.92 -4.26 13.23
N TYR A 176 3.86 -5.08 12.74
CA TYR A 176 5.15 -5.26 13.38
C TYR A 176 5.97 -3.97 13.36
N ALA A 177 5.90 -3.20 12.26
CA ALA A 177 6.51 -1.89 12.13
C ALA A 177 5.97 -0.87 13.14
N VAL A 178 4.64 -0.76 13.26
CA VAL A 178 3.98 0.13 14.23
C VAL A 178 4.38 -0.23 15.66
N SER A 179 4.28 -1.51 16.03
CA SER A 179 4.60 -1.97 17.38
C SER A 179 6.08 -1.78 17.73
N GLY A 180 6.99 -2.06 16.78
CA GLY A 180 8.42 -1.89 16.97
C GLY A 180 8.86 -0.44 17.17
N GLU A 181 8.25 0.52 16.45
CA GLU A 181 8.49 1.95 16.67
C GLU A 181 7.87 2.42 17.99
N ALA A 182 6.65 1.99 18.33
CA ALA A 182 6.00 2.34 19.60
C ALA A 182 6.83 1.90 20.82
N VAL A 183 7.36 0.67 20.81
CA VAL A 183 8.21 0.15 21.90
C VAL A 183 9.52 0.94 22.00
N ARG A 184 10.14 1.31 20.87
CA ARG A 184 11.37 2.11 20.87
C ARG A 184 11.12 3.50 21.42
N TRP A 185 10.05 4.16 20.99
CA TRP A 185 9.67 5.47 21.49
C TRP A 185 9.43 5.48 23.01
N ILE A 186 8.70 4.48 23.54
CA ILE A 186 8.48 4.33 24.99
C ILE A 186 9.81 4.17 25.75
N LYS A 187 10.74 3.36 25.22
CA LYS A 187 12.06 3.16 25.83
C LYS A 187 12.93 4.43 25.80
N GLU A 188 12.89 5.18 24.71
CA GLU A 188 13.62 6.46 24.60
C GLU A 188 13.09 7.48 25.61
N ARG A 189 11.77 7.56 25.77
CA ARG A 189 11.13 8.48 26.73
C ARG A 189 11.51 8.17 28.18
N ARG A 190 11.43 6.89 28.59
CA ARG A 190 11.86 6.49 29.95
C ARG A 190 13.32 6.84 30.24
N ARG A 191 14.21 6.68 29.25
CA ARG A 191 15.64 7.04 29.40
C ARG A 191 15.89 8.54 29.51
N GLN A 192 14.97 9.37 29.02
CA GLN A 192 15.03 10.82 29.19
C GLN A 192 14.51 11.24 30.57
N ASP A 193 13.48 10.57 31.08
CA ASP A 193 12.93 10.84 32.41
C ASP A 193 13.87 10.37 33.55
N GLU A 194 14.76 9.41 33.27
CA GLU A 194 15.78 8.89 34.21
C GLU A 194 17.09 9.71 34.22
N ARG A 195 17.21 10.77 33.40
CA ARG A 195 18.40 11.64 33.30
C ARG A 195 18.13 13.03 33.84
#